data_AF-A0AA96DW40-F1
#
_entry.id   AF-A0AA96DW40-F1
#
_cell.length_a   1.000
_cell.length_b   1.000
_cell.length_c   1.000
_cell.angle_alpha   90.00
_cell.angle_beta   90.00
_cell.angle_gamma   90.00
#
_symmetry.space_group_name_H-M   'P 1'
#
loop_
_entity.id
_entity.type
_entity.pdbx_description
1 polymer ?
#
loop_
_entity_poly.entity_id
_entity_poly.type
_entity_poly.pdbx_seq_one_letter_code
_entity_poly.pdbx_strand_id
1 'polypeptide(L)'
;MHKSSITLFETIVSLLILMIIVGGFLKIPYNTYEDEEIFNSLNELENSFATKDYRYFLKQDEFLTITKDEKKEIIKVDKYSFKNDKINVFKYEK
;
A
#
# COMPACT_ATOMS: atom_id res chain seq x y z
N MET A 1 -52.85 -28.39 5.59
CA MET A 1 -51.60 -28.70 4.88
C MET A 1 -51.02 -27.56 4.04
N HIS A 2 -51.80 -26.53 3.63
CA HIS A 2 -51.28 -25.43 2.80
C HIS A 2 -50.28 -24.50 3.50
N LYS A 3 -50.44 -24.25 4.82
CA LYS A 3 -49.55 -23.38 5.61
C LYS A 3 -48.09 -23.88 5.66
N SER A 4 -47.88 -25.19 5.87
CA SER A 4 -46.52 -25.75 5.93
C SER A 4 -45.76 -25.65 4.61
N SER A 5 -46.44 -25.76 3.47
CA SER A 5 -45.82 -25.62 2.15
C SER A 5 -45.37 -24.19 1.85
N ILE A 6 -46.13 -23.19 2.31
CA ILE A 6 -45.77 -21.76 2.20
C ILE A 6 -44.53 -21.47 3.05
N THR A 7 -44.49 -21.96 4.29
CA THR A 7 -43.31 -21.80 5.17
C THR A 7 -42.05 -22.47 4.62
N LEU A 8 -42.19 -23.65 3.99
CA LEU A 8 -41.09 -24.34 3.32
C LEU A 8 -40.55 -23.54 2.13
N PHE A 9 -41.44 -22.96 1.31
CA PHE A 9 -41.05 -22.12 0.19
C PHE A 9 -40.31 -20.86 0.65
N GLU A 10 -40.84 -20.16 1.66
CA GLU A 10 -40.18 -18.99 2.26
C GLU A 10 -38.78 -19.35 2.80
N THR A 11 -38.65 -20.51 3.46
CA THR A 11 -37.36 -20.99 3.97
C THR A 11 -36.34 -21.21 2.86
N ILE A 12 -36.76 -21.81 1.73
CA ILE A 12 -35.88 -22.03 0.56
C ILE A 12 -35.44 -20.69 -0.03
N VAL A 13 -36.36 -19.73 -0.18
CA VAL A 13 -36.04 -18.40 -0.69
C VAL A 13 -35.08 -17.66 0.24
N SER A 14 -35.29 -17.72 1.56
CA SER A 14 -34.38 -17.11 2.53
C SER A 14 -32.98 -17.72 2.49
N LEU A 15 -32.85 -19.04 2.35
CA LEU A 15 -31.56 -19.71 2.22
C LEU A 15 -30.84 -19.32 0.92
N LEU A 16 -31.58 -19.15 -0.17
CA LEU A 16 -31.02 -18.78 -1.47
C LEU A 16 -30.50 -17.34 -1.47
N ILE A 17 -31.24 -16.41 -0.85
CA ILE A 17 -30.79 -15.02 -0.62
C ILE A 17 -29.53 -15.03 0.26
N LEU A 18 -29.51 -15.81 1.34
CA LEU A 18 -28.35 -15.93 2.22
C LEU A 18 -27.11 -16.42 1.48
N MET A 19 -27.23 -17.43 0.60
CA MET A 19 -26.12 -17.93 -0.20
C MET A 19 -25.55 -16.87 -1.14
N ILE A 20 -26.40 -16.06 -1.77
CA ILE A 20 -25.97 -14.95 -2.64
C ILE A 20 -25.21 -13.90 -1.83
N ILE A 21 -25.72 -13.54 -0.65
CA ILE A 21 -25.08 -12.56 0.24
C ILE A 21 -23.71 -13.08 0.68
N VAL A 22 -23.63 -14.30 1.23
CA VAL A 22 -22.37 -14.91 1.69
C VAL A 22 -21.38 -15.07 0.54
N GLY A 23 -21.84 -15.55 -0.63
CA GLY A 23 -21.01 -15.68 -1.82
C GLY A 23 -20.50 -14.33 -2.35
N GLY A 24 -21.29 -13.27 -2.19
CA GLY A 24 -20.89 -11.89 -2.47
C GLY A 24 -19.77 -11.43 -1.53
N PHE A 25 -19.92 -11.63 -0.22
CA PHE A 25 -18.91 -11.27 0.77
C PHE A 25 -17.60 -12.05 0.61
N LEU A 26 -17.64 -13.33 0.24
CA LEU A 26 -16.44 -14.13 -0.03
C LEU A 26 -15.66 -13.66 -1.26
N LYS A 27 -16.31 -12.98 -2.21
CA LYS A 27 -15.67 -12.43 -3.41
C LYS A 27 -15.12 -11.01 -3.23
N ILE A 28 -15.49 -10.33 -2.15
CA ILE A 28 -14.89 -9.03 -1.81
C ILE A 28 -13.52 -9.38 -1.21
N PRO A 29 -12.40 -8.99 -1.86
CA PRO A 29 -11.08 -9.22 -1.27
C PRO A 29 -11.02 -8.45 0.04
N TYR A 30 -11.11 -9.18 1.14
CA TYR A 30 -10.86 -8.66 2.48
C TYR A 30 -9.35 -8.54 2.61
N ASN A 31 -8.84 -7.30 2.57
CA ASN A 31 -7.44 -6.93 2.76
C ASN A 31 -6.45 -7.92 2.13
N THR A 32 -6.15 -7.72 0.85
CA THR A 32 -5.14 -8.52 0.15
C THR A 32 -3.84 -8.43 0.96
N TYR A 33 -3.31 -9.57 1.42
CA TYR A 33 -2.05 -9.64 2.18
C TYR A 33 -0.90 -8.83 1.52
N GLU A 34 -0.94 -8.70 0.20
CA GLU A 34 0.01 -7.89 -0.58
C GLU A 34 -0.08 -6.38 -0.27
N ASP A 35 -1.29 -5.84 -0.01
CA ASP A 35 -1.49 -4.44 0.33
C ASP A 35 -0.96 -4.14 1.73
N GLU A 36 -1.12 -5.08 2.67
CA GLU A 36 -0.52 -4.99 4.01
C GLU A 36 1.01 -5.05 3.95
N GLU A 37 1.59 -5.94 3.14
CA GLU A 37 3.04 -6.07 2.97
C GLU A 37 3.67 -4.78 2.41
N ILE A 38 3.05 -4.20 1.37
CA ILE A 38 3.50 -2.94 0.78
C ILE A 38 3.37 -1.80 1.79
N PHE A 39 2.24 -1.71 2.50
CA PHE A 39 2.03 -0.68 3.52
C PHE A 39 3.07 -0.76 4.63
N ASN A 40 3.34 -1.96 5.15
CA ASN A 40 4.34 -2.17 6.19
C ASN A 40 5.74 -1.79 5.69
N SER A 41 6.10 -2.19 4.46
CA SER A 41 7.37 -1.82 3.84
C SER A 41 7.52 -0.29 3.68
N LEU A 42 6.46 0.40 3.25
CA LEU A 42 6.46 1.86 3.14
C LEU A 42 6.61 2.54 4.51
N ASN A 43 5.95 2.00 5.54
CA ASN A 43 6.05 2.52 6.90
C ASN A 43 7.46 2.34 7.49
N GLU A 44 8.13 1.22 7.21
CA GLU A 44 9.53 1.02 7.60
C GLU A 44 10.49 1.98 6.87
N LEU A 45 10.26 2.22 5.58
CA LEU A 45 11.04 3.17 4.78
C LEU A 45 10.85 4.61 5.27
N GLU A 46 9.62 5.00 5.61
CA GLU A 46 9.31 6.30 6.21
C GLU A 46 10.05 6.49 7.53
N ASN A 47 9.96 5.51 8.43
CA ASN A 47 10.67 5.52 9.70
C ASN A 47 12.20 5.62 9.51
N SER A 48 12.74 4.93 8.52
CA SER A 48 14.17 4.99 8.18
C SER A 48 14.58 6.41 7.75
N PHE A 49 13.76 7.10 6.96
CA PHE A 49 13.99 8.49 6.57
C PHE A 49 13.84 9.49 7.73
N ALA A 50 12.96 9.23 8.69
CA ALA A 50 12.74 10.07 9.86
C ALA A 50 13.88 9.92 10.89
N THR A 51 14.31 8.68 11.12
CA THR A 51 15.39 8.34 12.07
C THR A 51 16.79 8.48 11.49
N LYS A 52 16.90 8.70 10.17
CA LYS A 52 18.15 8.73 9.39
C LYS A 52 18.94 7.42 9.46
N ASP A 53 18.24 6.30 9.57
CA ASP A 53 18.83 4.97 9.51
C ASP A 53 18.87 4.44 8.07
N TYR A 54 20.01 4.65 7.41
CA TYR A 54 20.17 4.37 5.98
C TYR A 54 20.89 3.05 5.66
N ARG A 55 20.94 2.10 6.61
CA ARG A 55 21.70 0.85 6.44
C ARG A 55 21.33 0.04 5.20
N TYR A 56 20.08 0.12 4.76
CA TYR A 56 19.58 -0.59 3.57
C TYR A 56 19.48 0.27 2.31
N PHE A 57 20.00 1.51 2.36
CA PHE A 57 19.96 2.44 1.24
C PHE A 57 21.32 2.50 0.54
N LEU A 58 21.29 2.61 -0.78
CA LEU A 58 22.47 2.92 -1.56
C LEU A 58 22.75 4.42 -1.46
N LYS A 59 23.87 4.76 -0.81
CA LYS A 59 24.38 6.13 -0.70
C LYS A 59 25.23 6.49 -1.92
N GLN A 60 24.95 7.64 -2.54
CA GLN A 60 25.70 8.18 -3.67
C GLN A 60 25.91 9.69 -3.50
N ASP A 61 27.08 10.20 -3.89
CA ASP A 61 27.29 11.63 -4.03
C ASP A 61 26.61 12.12 -5.32
N GLU A 62 25.77 13.14 -5.24
CA GLU A 62 25.11 13.75 -6.41
C GLU A 62 25.24 15.27 -6.39
N PHE A 63 25.37 15.88 -7.57
CA PHE A 63 25.42 17.32 -7.75
C PHE A 63 24.09 17.81 -8.31
N LEU A 64 23.32 18.53 -7.49
CA LEU A 64 22.03 19.07 -7.90
C LEU A 64 22.20 20.52 -8.36
N THR A 65 21.61 20.82 -9.52
CA THR A 65 21.42 22.21 -9.94
C THR A 65 20.09 22.69 -9.38
N ILE A 66 20.15 23.64 -8.45
CA ILE A 66 18.96 24.29 -7.89
C ILE A 66 18.86 25.72 -8.42
N THR A 67 17.63 26.21 -8.57
CA THR A 67 17.38 27.63 -8.85
C THR A 67 17.03 28.32 -7.54
N LYS A 68 17.81 29.32 -7.17
CA LYS A 68 17.59 30.15 -5.99
C LYS A 68 17.70 31.62 -6.40
N ASP A 69 16.66 32.39 -6.17
CA ASP A 69 16.60 33.83 -6.50
C ASP A 69 17.03 34.11 -7.96
N GLU A 70 16.42 33.38 -8.90
CA GLU A 70 16.70 33.43 -10.36
C GLU A 70 18.14 33.04 -10.79
N LYS A 71 19.00 32.63 -9.85
CA LYS A 71 20.35 32.14 -10.11
C LYS A 71 20.41 30.62 -9.99
N LYS A 72 21.22 29.99 -10.84
CA LYS A 72 21.52 28.56 -10.75
C LYS A 72 22.70 28.34 -9.80
N GLU A 73 22.53 27.45 -8.84
CA GLU A 73 23.56 27.01 -7.91
C GLU A 73 23.74 25.50 -8.05
N ILE A 74 24.99 25.02 -8.00
CA ILE A 74 25.31 23.59 -7.94
C ILE A 74 25.64 23.27 -6.50
N ILE A 75 24.88 22.35 -5.90
CA ILE A 75 25.11 21.85 -4.56
C ILE A 75 25.51 20.38 -4.60
N LYS A 76 26.54 20.02 -3.84
CA LYS A 76 26.86 18.61 -3.57
C LYS A 76 25.94 18.12 -2.45
N VAL A 77 25.28 16.98 -2.66
CA VAL A 77 24.39 16.32 -1.70
C VAL A 77 24.65 14.82 -1.68
N ASP A 78 24.31 14.20 -0.57
CA ASP A 78 24.19 12.75 -0.46
C ASP A 78 22.80 12.32 -0.94
N LYS A 79 22.73 11.33 -1.83
CA LYS A 79 21.50 10.65 -2.22
C LYS A 79 21.45 9.27 -1.58
N TYR A 80 20.38 9.02 -0.85
CA TYR A 80 20.04 7.70 -0.33
C TYR A 80 18.90 7.13 -1.16
N SER A 81 19.10 5.96 -1.77
CA SER A 81 18.12 5.33 -2.66
C SER A 81 17.81 3.91 -2.24
N PHE A 82 16.54 3.52 -2.31
CA PHE A 82 16.06 2.17 -2.08
C PHE A 82 15.17 1.76 -3.26
N LYS A 83 15.41 0.56 -3.78
CA LYS A 83 14.66 0.01 -4.91
C LYS A 83 14.49 -1.50 -4.78
N ASN A 84 13.26 -1.97 -4.94
CA ASN A 84 12.91 -3.37 -5.14
C ASN A 84 11.87 -3.48 -6.28
N ASP A 85 11.23 -4.65 -6.43
CA ASP A 85 10.27 -4.90 -7.51
C ASP A 85 8.98 -4.07 -7.41
N LYS A 86 8.60 -3.61 -6.21
CA LYS A 86 7.34 -2.91 -5.94
C LYS A 86 7.53 -1.42 -5.60
N ILE A 87 8.69 -1.04 -5.06
CA ILE A 87 8.94 0.28 -4.44
C ILE A 87 10.27 0.83 -4.95
N ASN A 88 10.26 2.11 -5.33
CA ASN A 88 11.44 2.87 -5.71
C ASN A 88 11.37 4.27 -5.08
N VAL A 89 12.24 4.54 -4.11
CA VAL A 89 12.27 5.80 -3.35
C VAL A 89 13.69 6.31 -3.17
N PHE A 90 13.85 7.62 -3.08
CA PHE A 90 15.13 8.26 -2.79
C PHE A 90 14.95 9.56 -2.02
N LYS A 91 15.99 9.96 -1.29
CA LYS A 91 16.06 11.22 -0.53
C LYS A 91 17.44 11.84 -0.71
N TYR A 92 17.46 13.16 -0.88
CA TYR A 92 18.68 13.96 -0.85
C TYR A 92 18.88 14.55 0.55
N GLU A 93 20.09 14.47 1.08
CA GLU A 93 20.51 15.14 2.30
C GLU A 93 21.80 15.94 2.06
N LYS A 94 21.94 17.08 2.73
CA LYS A 94 23.12 17.96 2.65
C LYS A 94 23.83 17.99 3.99
#